data_AF-A0A7X7C900-F1
#
_entry.id   AF-A0A7X7C900-F1
#
_cell.length_a   1.000
_cell.length_b   1.000
_cell.length_c   1.000
_cell.angle_alpha   90.00
_cell.angle_beta   90.00
_cell.angle_gamma   90.00
#
_symmetry.space_group_name_H-M   'P 1'
#
loop_
_entity.id
_entity.type
_entity.pdbx_description
1 polymer ?
#
loop_
_entity_poly.entity_id
_entity_poly.type
_entity_poly.pdbx_seq_one_letter_code
_entity_poly.pdbx_strand_id
1 'polypeptide(L)'
;MKTCCIFRSLFSLTVVLVLLLPASAASAYLLPVHQMTQEDLGRPAEEILSDYETRMSALGTRSSLEKIERYSRNKKIRLSSSEKTALPEHSKIKEEIKFWQYVSDLKKSLLELLGPSPSEKATLEADLMAKVIVQKLYDISQEYRIKFTALFRNLQINSGTAKRGFCYHYVIDLISELSKSHWEHLEYRWGEAYARTFRENNALVITAIGAPFESGIAIDAWRAGGRPFWRRVSQDRFPWKEAQCSAYE
;
A
#
# COMPACT_ATOMS: atom_id res chain seq x y z
N MET A 1 -35.61 0.21 53.29
CA MET A 1 -35.72 -1.21 53.70
C MET A 1 -36.41 -2.00 52.60
N LYS A 2 -35.69 -2.94 51.98
CA LYS A 2 -36.09 -4.25 51.42
C LYS A 2 -35.17 -4.62 50.24
N THR A 3 -34.04 -5.20 50.64
CA THR A 3 -33.38 -6.39 50.11
C THR A 3 -33.71 -6.93 48.70
N CYS A 4 -32.62 -7.09 47.95
CA CYS A 4 -32.16 -8.32 47.30
C CYS A 4 -32.88 -8.84 46.06
N CYS A 5 -32.19 -8.76 44.91
CA CYS A 5 -32.15 -9.87 43.96
C CYS A 5 -30.78 -9.89 43.26
N ILE A 6 -29.99 -10.87 43.66
CA ILE A 6 -28.76 -11.32 43.02
C ILE A 6 -29.18 -12.04 41.72
N PHE A 7 -28.68 -11.59 40.57
CA PHE A 7 -28.53 -12.47 39.42
C PHE A 7 -27.14 -12.30 38.83
N ARG A 8 -26.34 -13.36 39.02
CA ARG A 8 -25.09 -13.62 38.32
C ARG A 8 -25.38 -13.65 36.80
N SER A 9 -24.60 -12.91 36.04
CA SER A 9 -24.21 -13.33 34.70
C SER A 9 -22.70 -13.19 34.57
N LEU A 10 -22.01 -14.27 34.91
CA LEU A 10 -20.70 -14.59 34.38
C LEU A 10 -20.90 -14.93 32.90
N PHE A 11 -20.15 -14.28 32.01
CA PHE A 11 -19.57 -14.78 30.76
C PHE A 11 -19.41 -13.60 29.78
N SER A 12 -18.26 -12.95 29.82
CA SER A 12 -17.62 -12.53 28.57
C SER A 12 -16.15 -12.85 28.70
N LEU A 13 -15.79 -14.05 28.22
CA LEU A 13 -14.42 -14.47 28.04
C LEU A 13 -13.80 -13.50 27.02
N THR A 14 -13.05 -12.51 27.49
CA THR A 14 -12.13 -11.76 26.64
C THR A 14 -11.00 -12.71 26.26
N VAL A 15 -11.19 -13.45 25.18
CA VAL A 15 -10.11 -14.19 24.53
C VAL A 15 -9.21 -13.16 23.87
N VAL A 16 -8.34 -12.53 24.65
CA VAL A 16 -7.20 -11.79 24.13
C VAL A 16 -6.15 -12.81 23.76
N LEU A 17 -6.31 -13.43 22.59
CA LEU A 17 -5.25 -14.22 21.99
C LEU A 17 -4.19 -13.24 21.48
N VAL A 18 -3.27 -12.82 22.35
CA VAL A 18 -2.04 -12.13 21.94
C VAL A 18 -1.21 -13.15 21.19
N LEU A 19 -1.37 -13.20 19.86
CA LEU A 19 -0.42 -13.85 18.97
C LEU A 19 0.91 -13.09 19.08
N LEU A 20 1.76 -13.51 20.02
CA LEU A 20 3.15 -13.07 20.15
C LEU A 20 3.94 -13.60 18.95
N LEU A 21 3.82 -12.92 17.81
CA LEU A 21 4.75 -13.09 16.70
C LEU A 21 6.06 -12.38 17.02
N PRO A 22 7.21 -12.96 16.64
CA PRO A 22 8.52 -12.37 16.93
C PRO A 22 8.64 -10.98 16.30
N ALA A 23 9.26 -10.05 17.01
CA ALA A 23 9.45 -8.65 16.59
C ALA A 23 10.13 -8.49 15.22
N SER A 24 10.85 -9.51 14.73
CA SER A 24 11.43 -9.53 13.39
C SER A 24 10.38 -9.61 12.27
N ALA A 25 9.24 -10.25 12.51
CA ALA A 25 8.13 -10.28 11.56
C ALA A 25 7.40 -8.91 11.49
N ALA A 26 7.46 -8.14 12.58
CA ALA A 26 6.85 -6.82 12.69
C ALA A 26 7.51 -5.77 11.78
N SER A 27 8.81 -5.93 11.50
CA SER A 27 9.57 -5.04 10.61
C SER A 27 9.32 -5.33 9.13
N ALA A 28 8.73 -6.48 8.78
CA ALA A 28 8.58 -6.91 7.38
C ALA A 28 7.40 -6.24 6.65
N TYR A 29 6.52 -5.55 7.37
CA TYR A 29 5.34 -4.87 6.82
C TYR A 29 5.51 -3.36 6.67
N LEU A 30 6.44 -2.77 7.42
CA LEU A 30 6.74 -1.34 7.31
C LEU A 30 7.53 -1.10 6.02
N LEU A 31 7.01 -0.25 5.15
CA LEU A 31 7.75 0.16 3.95
C LEU A 31 8.97 1.00 4.35
N PRO A 32 10.04 1.05 3.56
CA PRO A 32 11.14 1.97 3.83
C PRO A 32 10.68 3.42 3.62
N VAL A 33 11.38 4.38 4.24
CA VAL A 33 11.20 5.79 3.89
C VAL A 33 11.70 5.99 2.48
N HIS A 34 10.84 6.51 1.61
CA HIS A 34 11.18 6.89 0.25
C HIS A 34 10.59 8.27 -0.03
N GLN A 35 11.30 9.09 -0.81
CA GLN A 35 10.87 10.41 -1.22
C GLN A 35 11.36 10.65 -2.64
N MET A 36 10.42 10.80 -3.57
CA MET A 36 10.73 11.17 -4.95
C MET A 36 11.29 12.60 -5.01
N THR A 37 12.28 12.81 -5.87
CA THR A 37 12.80 14.14 -6.20
C THR A 37 11.94 14.83 -7.27
N GLN A 38 12.16 16.12 -7.48
CA GLN A 38 11.50 16.85 -8.59
C GLN A 38 11.91 16.30 -9.96
N GLU A 39 13.13 15.78 -10.08
CA GLU A 39 13.61 15.11 -11.29
C GLU A 39 12.84 13.81 -11.54
N ASP A 40 12.63 13.01 -10.50
CA ASP A 40 11.86 11.76 -10.58
C ASP A 40 10.41 11.99 -11.02
N LEU A 41 9.81 13.11 -10.59
CA LEU A 41 8.46 13.47 -11.01
C LEU A 41 8.37 13.75 -12.52
N GLY A 42 9.43 14.32 -13.12
CA GLY A 42 9.47 14.68 -14.54
C GLY A 42 9.85 13.56 -15.50
N ARG A 43 10.32 12.40 -15.01
CA ARG A 43 10.77 11.26 -15.84
C ARG A 43 9.77 10.11 -15.82
N PRO A 44 9.56 9.36 -16.91
CA PRO A 44 8.70 8.17 -16.90
C PRO A 44 9.15 7.14 -15.84
N ALA A 45 8.21 6.55 -15.12
CA ALA A 45 8.52 5.59 -14.06
C ALA A 45 9.33 4.37 -14.55
N GLU A 46 9.10 3.92 -15.79
CA GLU A 46 9.81 2.80 -16.41
C GLU A 46 11.29 3.12 -16.66
N GLU A 47 11.60 4.37 -17.00
CA GLU A 47 12.98 4.83 -17.22
C GLU A 47 13.76 4.79 -15.89
N ILE A 48 13.16 5.32 -14.82
CA ILE A 48 13.76 5.32 -13.49
C ILE A 48 13.94 3.89 -12.98
N LEU A 49 12.94 3.03 -13.17
CA LEU A 49 13.04 1.61 -12.82
C LEU A 49 14.21 0.94 -13.56
N SER A 50 14.32 1.17 -14.87
CA SER A 50 15.39 0.61 -15.71
C SER A 50 16.78 1.07 -15.28
N ASP A 51 16.93 2.33 -14.86
CA ASP A 51 18.18 2.84 -14.29
C ASP A 51 18.60 2.05 -13.03
N TYR A 52 17.66 1.81 -12.12
CA TYR A 52 17.96 1.05 -10.90
C TYR A 52 18.24 -0.43 -11.18
N GLU A 53 17.54 -1.05 -12.12
CA GLU A 53 17.83 -2.42 -12.58
C GLU A 53 19.23 -2.52 -13.21
N THR A 54 19.61 -1.52 -14.01
CA THR A 54 20.95 -1.41 -14.61
C THR A 54 22.02 -1.29 -13.52
N ARG A 55 21.79 -0.47 -12.50
CA ARG A 55 22.69 -0.34 -11.33
C ARG A 55 22.79 -1.65 -10.55
N MET A 56 21.68 -2.36 -10.35
CA MET A 56 21.68 -3.68 -9.70
C MET A 56 22.48 -4.72 -10.50
N SER A 57 22.29 -4.75 -11.82
CA SER A 57 23.04 -5.62 -12.72
C SER A 57 24.54 -5.32 -12.67
N ALA A 58 24.93 -4.04 -12.72
CA ALA A 58 26.32 -3.61 -12.57
C ALA A 58 26.92 -4.05 -11.22
N LEU A 59 26.15 -3.99 -10.13
CA LEU A 59 26.60 -4.50 -8.82
C LEU A 59 26.83 -6.02 -8.85
N GLY A 60 26.00 -6.76 -9.57
CA GLY A 60 26.12 -8.22 -9.73
C GLY A 60 27.35 -8.66 -10.52
N THR A 61 27.89 -7.81 -11.40
CA THR A 61 29.18 -8.09 -12.05
C THR A 61 30.36 -8.05 -11.07
N ARG A 62 30.23 -7.30 -9.96
CA ARG A 62 31.30 -7.08 -8.97
C ARG A 62 31.18 -7.98 -7.74
N SER A 63 30.02 -8.59 -7.50
CA SER A 63 29.73 -9.37 -6.29
C SER A 63 28.60 -10.38 -6.52
N SER A 64 28.61 -11.50 -5.78
CA SER A 64 27.53 -12.50 -5.88
C SER A 64 26.24 -12.00 -5.20
N LEU A 65 25.31 -11.47 -5.98
CA LEU A 65 24.01 -10.98 -5.48
C LEU A 65 23.20 -12.12 -4.85
N GLU A 66 23.25 -13.32 -5.44
CA GLU A 66 22.56 -14.49 -4.90
C GLU A 66 23.03 -14.79 -3.46
N LYS A 67 24.34 -14.69 -3.21
CA LYS A 67 24.90 -14.94 -1.89
C LYS A 67 24.55 -13.83 -0.90
N ILE A 68 24.53 -12.57 -1.34
CA ILE A 68 24.02 -11.42 -0.56
C ILE A 68 22.55 -11.63 -0.18
N GLU A 69 21.74 -12.14 -1.10
CA GLU A 69 20.33 -12.39 -0.86
C GLU A 69 20.12 -13.58 0.09
N ARG A 70 20.87 -14.66 -0.10
CA ARG A 70 20.88 -15.79 0.83
C ARG A 70 21.32 -15.34 2.23
N TYR A 71 22.34 -14.48 2.34
CA TYR A 71 22.77 -13.90 3.62
C TYR A 71 21.67 -13.08 4.28
N SER A 72 20.88 -12.35 3.50
CA SER A 72 19.75 -11.58 4.00
C SER A 72 18.69 -12.47 4.66
N ARG A 73 18.49 -13.69 4.15
CA ARG A 73 17.60 -14.72 4.71
C ARG A 73 18.24 -15.54 5.84
N ASN A 74 19.55 -15.74 5.79
CA ASN A 74 20.30 -16.53 6.76
C ASN A 74 21.65 -15.86 7.10
N LYS A 75 21.68 -15.18 8.25
CA LYS A 75 22.87 -14.44 8.73
C LYS A 75 24.07 -15.32 9.08
N LYS A 76 23.94 -16.66 9.07
CA LYS A 76 25.06 -17.60 9.24
C LYS A 76 25.95 -17.72 7.99
N ILE A 77 25.49 -17.24 6.82
CA ILE A 77 26.27 -17.30 5.59
C ILE A 77 27.45 -16.34 5.67
N ARG A 78 28.65 -16.80 5.30
CA ARG A 78 29.85 -15.97 5.33
C ARG A 78 29.99 -15.17 4.03
N LEU A 79 29.96 -13.85 4.16
CA LEU A 79 30.25 -12.93 3.06
C LEU A 79 31.76 -12.67 2.90
N SER A 80 32.22 -12.51 1.65
CA SER A 80 33.54 -11.99 1.31
C SER A 80 33.65 -10.49 1.66
N SER A 81 34.85 -9.93 1.62
CA SER A 81 35.03 -8.49 1.85
C SER A 81 34.29 -7.65 0.81
N SER A 82 34.33 -8.03 -0.47
CA SER A 82 33.59 -7.33 -1.53
C SER A 82 32.08 -7.41 -1.34
N GLU A 83 31.55 -8.57 -0.95
CA GLU A 83 30.11 -8.77 -0.69
C GLU A 83 29.61 -7.97 0.53
N LYS A 84 30.43 -7.85 1.58
CA LYS A 84 30.10 -6.99 2.74
C LYS A 84 30.02 -5.52 2.33
N THR A 85 30.94 -5.07 1.48
CA THR A 85 30.94 -3.70 0.95
C THR A 85 29.74 -3.44 0.04
N ALA A 86 29.35 -4.42 -0.77
CA ALA A 86 28.20 -4.31 -1.68
C ALA A 86 26.83 -4.42 -0.99
N LEU A 87 26.75 -5.03 0.20
CA LEU A 87 25.48 -5.32 0.88
C LEU A 87 24.58 -4.09 1.13
N PRO A 88 25.08 -2.94 1.64
CA PRO A 88 24.24 -1.76 1.86
C PRO A 88 23.69 -1.18 0.56
N GLU A 89 24.54 -1.10 -0.47
CA GLU A 89 24.16 -0.62 -1.80
C GLU A 89 23.12 -1.53 -2.44
N HIS A 90 23.33 -2.85 -2.39
CA HIS A 90 22.35 -3.83 -2.85
C HIS A 90 21.00 -3.67 -2.14
N SER A 91 21.00 -3.52 -0.81
CA SER A 91 19.75 -3.33 -0.05
C SER A 91 19.00 -2.08 -0.48
N LYS A 92 19.72 -0.95 -0.63
CA LYS A 92 19.15 0.31 -1.06
C LYS A 92 18.57 0.23 -2.47
N ILE A 93 19.34 -0.26 -3.45
CA ILE A 93 18.85 -0.39 -4.83
C ILE A 93 17.65 -1.32 -4.90
N LYS A 94 17.63 -2.41 -4.12
CA LYS A 94 16.48 -3.33 -4.08
C LYS A 94 15.20 -2.66 -3.57
N GLU A 95 15.31 -1.78 -2.58
CA GLU A 95 14.18 -1.00 -2.07
C GLU A 95 13.66 0.00 -3.11
N GLU A 96 14.57 0.68 -3.82
CA GLU A 96 14.25 1.60 -4.93
C GLU A 96 13.56 0.89 -6.09
N ILE A 97 14.11 -0.25 -6.56
CA ILE A 97 13.49 -1.08 -7.60
C ILE A 97 12.06 -1.44 -7.19
N LYS A 98 11.86 -1.84 -5.93
CA LYS A 98 10.53 -2.24 -5.46
C LYS A 98 9.54 -1.08 -5.45
N PHE A 99 9.96 0.12 -5.05
CA PHE A 99 9.11 1.31 -5.11
C PHE A 99 8.70 1.62 -6.55
N TRP A 100 9.67 1.72 -7.46
CA TRP A 100 9.41 2.06 -8.87
C TRP A 100 8.66 0.96 -9.62
N GLN A 101 8.81 -0.30 -9.22
CA GLN A 101 7.98 -1.40 -9.71
C GLN A 101 6.50 -1.17 -9.36
N TYR A 102 6.18 -0.78 -8.12
CA TYR A 102 4.80 -0.46 -7.75
C TYR A 102 4.24 0.70 -8.58
N VAL A 103 5.04 1.74 -8.82
CA VAL A 103 4.62 2.88 -9.65
C VAL A 103 4.35 2.42 -11.09
N SER A 104 5.28 1.69 -11.69
CA SER A 104 5.17 1.19 -13.07
C SER A 104 3.97 0.24 -13.25
N ASP A 105 3.78 -0.71 -12.33
CA ASP A 105 2.67 -1.66 -12.40
C ASP A 105 1.31 -0.96 -12.21
N LEU A 106 1.23 0.02 -11.32
CA LEU A 106 0.01 0.80 -11.12
C LEU A 106 -0.29 1.66 -12.34
N LYS A 107 0.70 2.37 -12.87
CA LYS A 107 0.57 3.15 -14.11
C LYS A 107 0.04 2.27 -15.24
N LYS A 108 0.62 1.09 -15.45
CA LYS A 108 0.13 0.13 -16.45
C LYS A 108 -1.35 -0.19 -16.25
N SER A 109 -1.75 -0.47 -15.00
CA SER A 109 -3.14 -0.76 -14.65
C SER A 109 -4.08 0.43 -14.89
N LEU A 110 -3.61 1.66 -14.70
CA LEU A 110 -4.35 2.89 -14.98
C LEU A 110 -4.50 3.13 -16.49
N LEU A 111 -3.45 2.89 -17.28
CA LEU A 111 -3.51 3.02 -18.74
C LEU A 111 -4.53 2.07 -19.35
N GLU A 112 -4.67 0.86 -18.81
CA GLU A 112 -5.71 -0.07 -19.25
C GLU A 112 -7.15 0.40 -18.98
N LEU A 113 -7.36 1.43 -18.15
CA LEU A 113 -8.67 2.09 -17.98
C LEU A 113 -8.99 3.03 -19.15
N LEU A 114 -7.95 3.57 -19.79
CA LEU A 114 -8.05 4.62 -20.81
C LEU A 114 -8.15 4.05 -22.23
N GLY A 115 -8.10 2.73 -22.39
CA GLY A 115 -8.22 2.03 -23.67
C GLY A 115 -6.87 1.68 -24.33
N PRO A 116 -6.88 1.17 -25.58
CA PRO A 116 -5.69 0.57 -26.21
C PRO A 116 -4.64 1.57 -26.70
N SER A 117 -4.99 2.85 -26.85
CA SER A 117 -4.08 3.89 -27.36
C SER A 117 -4.39 5.22 -26.66
N PRO A 118 -4.00 5.37 -25.38
CA PRO A 118 -4.16 6.62 -24.66
C PRO A 118 -3.27 7.71 -25.30
N SER A 119 -3.70 8.97 -25.20
CA SER A 119 -2.91 10.11 -25.63
C SER A 119 -1.62 10.24 -24.80
N GLU A 120 -0.65 11.01 -25.28
CA GLU A 120 0.56 11.34 -24.52
C GLU A 120 0.20 12.01 -23.18
N LYS A 121 -0.74 12.96 -23.18
CA LYS A 121 -1.22 13.63 -21.96
C LYS A 121 -1.84 12.65 -20.97
N ALA A 122 -2.70 11.76 -21.46
CA ALA A 122 -3.31 10.70 -20.65
C ALA A 122 -2.25 9.76 -20.04
N THR A 123 -1.18 9.49 -20.79
CA THR A 123 -0.07 8.65 -20.34
C THR A 123 0.74 9.32 -19.24
N LEU A 124 1.04 10.61 -19.39
CA LEU A 124 1.71 11.43 -18.36
C LEU A 124 0.83 11.56 -17.10
N GLU A 125 -0.47 11.72 -17.27
CA GLU A 125 -1.42 11.80 -16.15
C GLU A 125 -1.47 10.48 -15.35
N ALA A 126 -1.54 9.33 -16.02
CA ALA A 126 -1.51 8.02 -15.37
C ALA A 126 -0.18 7.77 -14.63
N ASP A 127 0.95 8.21 -15.20
CA ASP A 127 2.27 8.14 -14.57
C ASP A 127 2.33 8.98 -13.29
N LEU A 128 1.88 10.24 -13.36
CA LEU A 128 1.83 11.13 -12.20
C LEU A 128 0.87 10.60 -11.11
N MET A 129 -0.32 10.16 -11.49
CA MET A 129 -1.29 9.61 -10.54
C MET A 129 -0.73 8.38 -9.83
N ALA A 130 -0.06 7.47 -10.56
CA ALA A 130 0.58 6.30 -9.96
C ALA A 130 1.69 6.67 -8.97
N LYS A 131 2.55 7.63 -9.32
CA LYS A 131 3.58 8.18 -8.42
C LYS A 131 2.99 8.74 -7.14
N VAL A 132 1.97 9.60 -7.26
CA VAL A 132 1.30 10.24 -6.11
C VAL A 132 0.69 9.19 -5.19
N ILE A 133 -0.03 8.21 -5.73
CA ILE A 133 -0.67 7.15 -4.95
C ILE A 133 0.38 6.30 -4.22
N VAL A 134 1.40 5.80 -4.93
CA VAL A 134 2.40 4.91 -4.32
C VAL A 134 3.22 5.65 -3.27
N GLN A 135 3.63 6.89 -3.52
CA GLN A 135 4.32 7.73 -2.54
C GLN A 135 3.46 7.92 -1.29
N LYS A 136 2.19 8.27 -1.46
CA LYS A 136 1.28 8.48 -0.33
C LYS A 136 1.08 7.21 0.49
N LEU A 137 1.04 6.04 -0.15
CA LEU A 137 0.97 4.76 0.55
C LEU A 137 2.25 4.45 1.36
N TYR A 138 3.42 4.83 0.84
CA TYR A 138 4.68 4.76 1.59
C TYR A 138 4.66 5.68 2.81
N ASP A 139 4.17 6.91 2.66
CA ASP A 139 4.03 7.89 3.75
C ASP A 139 3.05 7.39 4.82
N ILE A 140 1.88 6.89 4.41
CA ILE A 140 0.87 6.28 5.30
C ILE A 140 1.47 5.11 6.08
N SER A 141 2.30 4.28 5.43
CA SER A 141 2.99 3.17 6.11
C SER A 141 3.87 3.66 7.26
N GLN A 142 4.60 4.77 7.06
CA GLN A 142 5.41 5.40 8.10
C GLN A 142 4.55 6.03 9.20
N GLU A 143 3.55 6.84 8.82
CA GLU A 143 2.70 7.57 9.76
C GLU A 143 1.94 6.61 10.68
N TYR A 144 1.34 5.59 10.08
CA TYR A 144 0.55 4.63 10.83
C TYR A 144 1.44 3.60 11.53
N ARG A 145 2.73 3.51 11.19
CA ARG A 145 3.66 2.49 11.72
C ARG A 145 3.09 1.09 11.56
N ILE A 146 2.71 0.75 10.34
CA ILE A 146 2.03 -0.51 10.04
C ILE A 146 3.06 -1.64 10.15
N LYS A 147 2.95 -2.40 11.23
CA LYS A 147 3.90 -3.49 11.54
C LYS A 147 3.31 -4.88 11.27
N PHE A 148 2.01 -4.99 11.04
CA PHE A 148 1.30 -6.26 11.01
C PHE A 148 0.07 -6.23 10.10
N THR A 149 -0.80 -7.24 10.24
CA THR A 149 -2.02 -7.40 9.46
C THR A 149 -3.05 -6.31 9.74
N ALA A 150 -3.96 -6.12 8.78
CA ALA A 150 -5.11 -5.23 8.85
C ALA A 150 -5.96 -5.42 10.12
N LEU A 151 -6.22 -6.69 10.48
CA LEU A 151 -6.95 -7.07 11.70
C LEU A 151 -6.23 -6.63 12.97
N PHE A 152 -4.90 -6.80 13.01
CA PHE A 152 -4.11 -6.37 14.16
C PHE A 152 -4.15 -4.85 14.33
N ARG A 153 -4.14 -4.10 13.22
CA ARG A 153 -4.27 -2.63 13.29
C ARG A 153 -5.64 -2.21 13.79
N ASN A 154 -6.73 -2.86 13.36
CA ASN A 154 -8.07 -2.57 13.86
C ASN A 154 -8.17 -2.81 15.38
N LEU A 155 -7.55 -3.87 15.90
CA LEU A 155 -7.46 -4.11 17.34
C LEU A 155 -6.68 -3.01 18.07
N GLN A 156 -5.59 -2.51 17.50
CA GLN A 156 -4.83 -1.39 18.08
C GLN A 156 -5.68 -0.12 18.17
N ILE A 157 -6.46 0.20 17.14
CA ILE A 157 -7.30 1.39 17.15
C ILE A 157 -8.45 1.22 18.15
N ASN A 158 -9.14 0.07 18.14
CA ASN A 158 -10.22 -0.21 19.08
C ASN A 158 -9.78 -0.23 20.55
N SER A 159 -8.50 -0.57 20.81
CA SER A 159 -7.90 -0.51 22.16
C SER A 159 -7.34 0.88 22.51
N GLY A 160 -7.44 1.86 21.62
CA GLY A 160 -6.94 3.23 21.83
C GLY A 160 -5.42 3.39 21.69
N THR A 161 -4.70 2.33 21.27
CA THR A 161 -3.23 2.35 21.13
C THR A 161 -2.76 2.93 19.80
N ALA A 162 -3.67 3.16 18.85
CA ALA A 162 -3.41 3.86 17.59
C ALA A 162 -4.59 4.78 17.23
N LYS A 163 -4.30 5.97 16.68
CA LYS A 163 -5.34 6.96 16.31
C LYS A 163 -5.90 6.79 14.89
N ARG A 164 -5.14 6.18 13.98
CA ARG A 164 -5.44 6.05 12.54
C ARG A 164 -5.06 4.66 12.01
N GLY A 165 -5.57 4.28 10.85
CA GLY A 165 -5.22 3.01 10.17
C GLY A 165 -6.37 2.05 9.92
N PHE A 166 -7.61 2.48 10.12
CA PHE A 166 -8.78 1.85 9.50
C PHE A 166 -8.75 2.00 7.98
N CYS A 167 -9.44 1.12 7.27
CA CYS A 167 -9.54 1.13 5.81
C CYS A 167 -9.97 2.49 5.25
N TYR A 168 -10.98 3.15 5.84
CA TYR A 168 -11.45 4.46 5.38
C TYR A 168 -10.40 5.57 5.54
N HIS A 169 -9.49 5.48 6.53
CA HIS A 169 -8.44 6.48 6.71
C HIS A 169 -7.48 6.53 5.52
N TYR A 170 -7.21 5.38 4.89
CA TYR A 170 -6.41 5.34 3.66
C TYR A 170 -7.11 6.07 2.52
N VAL A 171 -8.43 5.86 2.37
CA VAL A 171 -9.22 6.50 1.31
C VAL A 171 -9.20 8.01 1.50
N ILE A 172 -9.46 8.49 2.73
CA ILE A 172 -9.41 9.93 3.07
C ILE A 172 -8.04 10.52 2.74
N ASP A 173 -6.95 9.89 3.18
CA ASP A 173 -5.61 10.45 3.00
C ASP A 173 -5.15 10.41 1.54
N LEU A 174 -5.55 9.39 0.78
CA LEU A 174 -5.29 9.33 -0.66
C LEU A 174 -6.11 10.36 -1.43
N ILE A 175 -7.41 10.51 -1.13
CA ILE A 175 -8.26 11.54 -1.75
C ILE A 175 -7.71 12.94 -1.43
N SER A 176 -7.31 13.19 -0.19
CA SER A 176 -6.71 14.46 0.22
C SER A 176 -5.39 14.75 -0.50
N GLU A 177 -4.65 13.73 -0.94
CA GLU A 177 -3.43 13.92 -1.72
C GLU A 177 -3.75 14.18 -3.20
N LEU A 178 -4.65 13.38 -3.78
CA LEU A 178 -5.06 13.51 -5.17
C LEU A 178 -5.81 14.80 -5.46
N SER A 179 -6.54 15.36 -4.49
CA SER A 179 -7.29 16.61 -4.66
C SER A 179 -6.39 17.85 -4.80
N LYS A 180 -5.08 17.73 -4.57
CA LYS A 180 -4.11 18.81 -4.78
C LYS A 180 -3.79 19.06 -6.26
N SER A 181 -4.16 18.11 -7.12
CA SER A 181 -3.93 18.16 -8.57
C SER A 181 -5.25 18.08 -9.32
N HIS A 182 -5.27 18.62 -10.54
CA HIS A 182 -6.38 18.46 -11.47
C HIS A 182 -6.11 17.25 -12.38
N TRP A 183 -7.14 16.43 -12.62
CA TRP A 183 -7.07 15.23 -13.45
C TRP A 183 -8.06 15.35 -14.62
N GLU A 184 -7.61 15.11 -15.85
CA GLU A 184 -8.38 15.31 -17.09
C GLU A 184 -8.87 14.01 -17.72
N HIS A 185 -8.29 12.86 -17.39
CA HIS A 185 -8.59 11.57 -18.01
C HIS A 185 -9.03 10.51 -16.99
N LEU A 186 -8.49 10.59 -15.78
CA LEU A 186 -8.78 9.70 -14.66
C LEU A 186 -9.50 10.46 -13.55
N GLU A 187 -10.34 9.76 -12.80
CA GLU A 187 -10.98 10.30 -11.60
C GLU A 187 -10.89 9.30 -10.45
N TYR A 188 -10.93 9.84 -9.23
CA TYR A 188 -10.96 9.05 -8.01
C TYR A 188 -12.35 9.05 -7.40
N ARG A 189 -12.75 7.89 -6.88
CA ARG A 189 -14.06 7.64 -6.26
C ARG A 189 -13.87 6.85 -4.97
N TRP A 190 -14.81 6.97 -4.04
CA TRP A 190 -14.79 6.19 -2.81
C TRP A 190 -15.51 4.86 -3.06
N GLY A 191 -14.82 3.74 -2.86
CA GLY A 191 -15.41 2.40 -2.89
C GLY A 191 -15.62 1.83 -1.50
N GLU A 192 -16.81 1.27 -1.24
CA GLU A 192 -17.16 0.55 -0.02
C GLU A 192 -17.58 -0.89 -0.32
N ALA A 193 -17.22 -1.81 0.55
CA ALA A 193 -17.64 -3.21 0.49
C ALA A 193 -18.18 -3.62 1.87
N TYR A 194 -19.30 -4.34 1.87
CA TYR A 194 -19.99 -4.75 3.10
C TYR A 194 -20.24 -3.59 4.09
N ALA A 195 -20.65 -2.44 3.54
CA ALA A 195 -20.89 -1.21 4.30
C ALA A 195 -21.79 -1.46 5.52
N ARG A 196 -21.45 -0.82 6.64
CA ARG A 196 -22.17 -0.89 7.93
C ARG A 196 -22.21 -2.29 8.56
N THR A 197 -21.23 -3.14 8.23
CA THR A 197 -21.06 -4.45 8.85
C THR A 197 -19.67 -4.57 9.49
N PHE A 198 -19.46 -5.58 10.33
CA PHE A 198 -18.13 -5.87 10.87
C PHE A 198 -17.09 -6.27 9.81
N ARG A 199 -17.54 -6.54 8.57
CA ARG A 199 -16.70 -6.90 7.41
C ARG A 199 -16.44 -5.71 6.50
N GLU A 200 -16.85 -4.50 6.90
CA GLU A 200 -16.70 -3.29 6.11
C GLU A 200 -15.25 -3.09 5.67
N ASN A 201 -15.09 -2.77 4.40
CA ASN A 201 -13.83 -2.37 3.82
C ASN A 201 -14.03 -1.19 2.88
N ASN A 202 -13.04 -0.31 2.85
CA ASN A 202 -13.06 0.91 2.04
C ASN A 202 -11.80 0.94 1.17
N ALA A 203 -11.94 1.42 -0.06
CA ALA A 203 -10.87 1.53 -1.03
C ALA A 203 -10.99 2.83 -1.83
N LEU A 204 -9.86 3.35 -2.28
CA LEU A 204 -9.84 4.35 -3.34
C LEU A 204 -10.08 3.63 -4.66
N VAL A 205 -11.07 4.05 -5.44
CA VAL A 205 -11.33 3.51 -6.78
C VAL A 205 -10.92 4.53 -7.81
N ILE A 206 -10.13 4.12 -8.80
CA ILE A 206 -9.79 4.96 -9.96
C ILE A 206 -10.55 4.45 -11.18
N THR A 207 -11.19 5.37 -11.90
CA THR A 207 -11.84 5.12 -13.19
C THR A 207 -11.32 6.08 -14.25
N ALA A 208 -11.57 5.79 -15.52
CA ALA A 208 -11.57 6.86 -16.53
C ALA A 208 -12.75 7.80 -16.23
N ILE A 209 -12.61 9.09 -16.56
CA ILE A 209 -13.67 10.07 -16.33
C ILE A 209 -14.97 9.65 -17.02
N GLY A 210 -16.05 9.62 -16.25
CA GLY A 210 -17.40 9.29 -16.75
C GLY A 210 -17.62 7.79 -17.03
N ALA A 211 -16.61 6.94 -16.80
CA ALA A 211 -16.78 5.50 -16.93
C ALA A 211 -17.59 4.92 -15.75
N PRO A 212 -18.22 3.74 -15.91
CA PRO A 212 -18.87 3.06 -14.79
C PRO A 212 -17.89 2.71 -13.68
N PHE A 213 -18.35 2.75 -12.42
CA PHE A 213 -17.54 2.41 -11.24
C PHE A 213 -16.90 1.02 -11.34
N GLU A 214 -17.63 0.05 -11.89
CA GLU A 214 -17.21 -1.35 -12.03
C GLU A 214 -16.03 -1.55 -12.99
N SER A 215 -15.77 -0.59 -13.88
CA SER A 215 -14.62 -0.63 -14.79
C SER A 215 -13.30 -0.26 -14.12
N GLY A 216 -13.36 0.33 -12.92
CA GLY A 216 -12.22 0.87 -12.21
C GLY A 216 -11.27 -0.17 -11.60
N ILE A 217 -10.22 0.36 -10.96
CA ILE A 217 -9.35 -0.39 -10.07
C ILE A 217 -9.53 0.08 -8.63
N ALA A 218 -9.68 -0.86 -7.69
CA ALA A 218 -9.76 -0.59 -6.26
C ALA A 218 -8.37 -0.70 -5.61
N ILE A 219 -7.82 0.44 -5.20
CA ILE A 219 -6.57 0.58 -4.45
C ILE A 219 -6.90 0.43 -2.97
N ASP A 220 -6.41 -0.65 -2.38
CA ASP A 220 -6.62 -0.97 -0.97
C ASP A 220 -5.35 -1.62 -0.45
N ALA A 221 -4.48 -0.77 0.10
CA ALA A 221 -3.26 -1.18 0.78
C ALA A 221 -3.55 -1.71 2.20
N TRP A 222 -4.70 -1.35 2.79
CA TRP A 222 -5.09 -1.80 4.13
C TRP A 222 -5.17 -3.33 4.17
N ARG A 223 -5.81 -3.98 3.18
CA ARG A 223 -5.86 -5.45 3.09
C ARG A 223 -4.50 -6.11 2.85
N ALA A 224 -3.52 -5.38 2.33
CA ALA A 224 -2.16 -5.87 2.07
C ALA A 224 -1.17 -5.53 3.19
N GLY A 225 -1.65 -5.09 4.35
CA GLY A 225 -0.82 -4.73 5.50
C GLY A 225 0.03 -3.49 5.25
N GLY A 226 -0.54 -2.51 4.54
CA GLY A 226 0.09 -1.21 4.25
C GLY A 226 0.90 -1.16 2.95
N ARG A 227 1.11 -2.29 2.27
CA ARG A 227 1.80 -2.30 0.97
C ARG A 227 0.86 -1.88 -0.16
N PRO A 228 1.36 -1.22 -1.22
CA PRO A 228 0.56 -0.97 -2.42
C PRO A 228 -0.07 -2.26 -2.95
N PHE A 229 -1.38 -2.21 -3.14
CA PHE A 229 -2.19 -3.30 -3.64
C PHE A 229 -3.42 -2.73 -4.32
N TRP A 230 -3.71 -3.22 -5.51
CA TRP A 230 -4.90 -2.86 -6.27
C TRP A 230 -5.40 -4.05 -7.07
N ARG A 231 -6.68 -4.00 -7.43
CA ARG A 231 -7.32 -5.00 -8.31
C ARG A 231 -8.49 -4.36 -9.05
N ARG A 232 -8.78 -4.84 -10.26
CA ARG A 232 -10.01 -4.47 -10.98
C ARG A 232 -11.24 -4.71 -10.13
N VAL A 233 -12.13 -3.73 -10.05
CA VAL A 233 -13.37 -3.81 -9.25
C VAL A 233 -14.16 -5.06 -9.61
N SER A 234 -14.35 -5.31 -10.90
CA SER A 234 -15.08 -6.48 -11.43
C SER A 234 -14.42 -7.84 -11.18
N GLN A 235 -13.13 -7.88 -10.83
CA GLN A 235 -12.37 -9.11 -10.60
C GLN A 235 -12.01 -9.32 -9.13
N ASP A 236 -12.48 -8.44 -8.26
CA ASP A 236 -12.21 -8.50 -6.83
C ASP A 236 -13.20 -9.41 -6.11
N ARG A 237 -12.75 -9.97 -4.98
CA ARG A 237 -13.61 -10.76 -4.09
C ARG A 237 -14.56 -9.90 -3.27
N PHE A 238 -14.23 -8.62 -3.13
CA PHE A 238 -15.05 -7.66 -2.41
C PHE A 238 -16.15 -7.13 -3.35
N PRO A 239 -17.42 -7.12 -2.91
CA PRO A 239 -18.52 -6.57 -3.69
C PRO A 239 -18.51 -5.05 -3.57
N TRP A 240 -17.53 -4.42 -4.21
CA TRP A 240 -17.35 -2.97 -4.17
C TRP A 240 -18.57 -2.26 -4.74
N LYS A 241 -18.99 -1.21 -4.03
CA LYS A 241 -20.00 -0.26 -4.47
C LYS A 241 -19.45 1.16 -4.29
N GLU A 242 -19.88 2.06 -5.14
CA GLU A 242 -19.57 3.47 -4.96
C GLU A 242 -20.27 3.98 -3.70
N ALA A 243 -19.50 4.60 -2.79
CA ALA A 243 -20.07 5.17 -1.58
C ALA A 243 -20.98 6.33 -1.94
N GLN A 244 -22.17 6.36 -1.35
CA GLN A 244 -23.07 7.49 -1.52
C GLN A 244 -22.55 8.69 -0.73
N CYS A 245 -22.61 9.88 -1.33
CA CYS A 245 -22.00 11.14 -0.88
C CYS A 245 -22.46 11.68 0.50
N SER A 246 -23.10 10.89 1.36
CA SER A 246 -23.73 11.35 2.61
C SER A 246 -23.26 10.65 3.89
N ALA A 247 -22.22 9.80 3.83
CA ALA A 247 -21.89 8.91 4.95
C ALA A 247 -20.74 9.39 5.88
N TYR A 248 -20.02 10.46 5.56
CA TYR A 248 -18.78 10.83 6.27
C TYR A 248 -18.59 12.33 6.56
N GLU A 249 -19.66 13.13 6.50
CA GLU A 249 -19.75 14.44 7.18
C GLU A 249 -19.98 14.24 8.69
#